data_AF-A0A3D5PQ59-F1
#
_entry.id   AF-A0A3D5PQ59-F1
#
_cell.length_a   1.000
_cell.length_b   1.000
_cell.length_c   1.000
_cell.angle_alpha   90.00
_cell.angle_beta   90.00
_cell.angle_gamma   90.00
#
_symmetry.space_group_name_H-M   'P 1'
#
loop_
_entity.id
_entity.type
_entity.pdbx_description
1 polymer ?
#
loop_
_entity_poly.entity_id
_entity_poly.type
_entity_poly.pdbx_seq_one_letter_code
_entity_poly.pdbx_strand_id
1 'polypeptide(L)'
;MYRGLACGIAIAVTGLVAGCVTQDEASFSARNAQVEIDLRSYVRGQSNELLELTERLLSTSQKSKTSSRKMGRTLDETITLMDQIHMNLPSLLAAQDVEIADLRQQVTDGALDKATLKTRTNDIATYRKALLRSLNASAARAGSTVQALNGLGRDDLMQLSGIAQDLSRDLDAVRTMIEMQL
;
A
#
# COMPACT_ATOMS: atom_id res chain seq x y z
N MET A 1 -5.40 -14.78 -67.28
CA MET A 1 -4.28 -15.68 -66.96
C MET A 1 -2.97 -14.95 -67.24
N TYR A 2 -2.22 -14.55 -66.21
CA TYR A 2 -0.78 -14.77 -65.99
C TYR A 2 -0.42 -14.15 -64.63
N ARG A 3 0.35 -14.91 -63.83
CA ARG A 3 0.73 -14.68 -62.42
C ARG A 3 2.13 -14.07 -62.34
N GLY A 4 2.45 -13.49 -61.18
CA GLY A 4 3.81 -13.29 -60.64
C GLY A 4 4.36 -11.89 -60.88
N LEU A 5 5.21 -11.28 -60.04
CA LEU A 5 6.00 -11.80 -58.91
C LEU A 5 6.58 -10.59 -58.11
N ALA A 6 6.51 -10.69 -56.78
CA ALA A 6 7.42 -10.25 -55.70
C ALA A 6 8.38 -9.02 -55.77
N CYS A 7 8.46 -8.38 -54.59
CA CYS A 7 9.63 -7.83 -53.87
C CYS A 7 10.28 -6.48 -54.29
N GLY A 8 10.01 -5.45 -53.47
CA GLY A 8 10.97 -4.86 -52.53
C GLY A 8 12.12 -3.98 -53.06
N ILE A 9 12.21 -2.74 -52.57
CA ILE A 9 13.38 -2.13 -51.89
C ILE A 9 12.90 -0.82 -51.23
N ALA A 10 13.45 -0.56 -50.04
CA ALA A 10 13.09 0.48 -49.09
C ALA A 10 13.89 1.79 -49.26
N ILE A 11 13.46 2.80 -48.48
CA ILE A 11 14.24 3.83 -47.74
C ILE A 11 13.96 5.32 -48.11
N ALA A 12 13.70 6.06 -47.01
CA ALA A 12 13.93 7.50 -46.74
C ALA A 12 13.00 8.54 -47.38
N VAL A 13 12.08 9.17 -46.64
CA VAL A 13 12.22 10.18 -45.56
C VAL A 13 11.90 11.59 -46.09
N THR A 14 11.18 12.34 -45.24
CA THR A 14 10.86 13.78 -45.26
C THR A 14 9.72 14.27 -46.14
N GLY A 15 8.63 14.62 -45.46
CA GLY A 15 7.54 15.46 -45.95
C GLY A 15 6.64 15.78 -44.78
N LEU A 16 7.01 16.82 -44.02
CA LEU A 16 6.27 17.37 -42.89
C LEU A 16 4.78 17.47 -43.24
N VAL A 17 3.93 16.71 -42.55
CA VAL A 17 2.57 17.16 -42.28
C VAL A 17 2.56 17.59 -40.83
N ALA A 18 2.55 18.91 -40.65
CA ALA A 18 2.26 19.57 -39.39
C ALA A 18 0.86 19.15 -38.93
N GLY A 19 0.77 18.02 -38.25
CA GLY A 19 -0.38 17.61 -37.46
C GLY A 19 -0.13 18.09 -36.03
N CYS A 20 -1.01 18.97 -35.56
CA CYS A 20 -1.02 19.49 -34.20
C CYS A 20 -0.66 18.39 -33.20
N VAL A 21 0.47 18.56 -32.52
CA VAL A 21 0.69 17.91 -31.23
C VAL A 21 -0.41 18.48 -30.33
N THR A 22 -1.52 17.76 -30.22
CA THR A 22 -2.32 17.82 -29.01
C THR A 22 -1.37 17.38 -27.93
N GLN A 23 -0.82 18.37 -27.24
CA GLN A 23 -0.19 18.19 -25.96
C GLN A 23 -1.26 17.49 -25.14
N ASP A 24 -1.13 16.17 -24.99
CA ASP A 24 -1.99 15.34 -24.16
C ASP A 24 -1.89 15.96 -22.77
N GLU A 25 -2.80 16.88 -22.46
CA GLU A 25 -3.11 17.21 -21.08
C GLU A 25 -3.55 15.89 -20.50
N ALA A 26 -2.62 15.21 -19.81
CA ALA A 26 -2.93 14.03 -19.03
C ALA A 26 -4.22 14.35 -18.28
N SER A 27 -5.31 13.73 -18.73
CA SER A 27 -6.65 14.06 -18.27
C SER A 27 -6.67 13.98 -16.75
N PHE A 28 -7.56 14.71 -16.09
CA PHE A 28 -7.69 14.60 -14.63
C PHE A 28 -7.77 13.14 -14.17
N SER A 29 -8.39 12.27 -14.98
CA SER A 29 -8.41 10.81 -14.80
C SER A 29 -7.03 10.16 -14.82
N ALA A 30 -6.13 10.51 -15.74
CA ALA A 30 -4.77 9.97 -15.81
C ALA A 30 -3.89 10.47 -14.66
N ARG A 31 -4.04 11.74 -14.25
CA ARG A 31 -3.33 12.28 -13.08
C ARG A 31 -3.81 11.65 -11.77
N ASN A 32 -5.12 11.42 -11.63
CA ASN A 32 -5.69 10.81 -10.44
C ASN A 32 -5.31 9.32 -10.34
N ALA A 33 -5.26 8.61 -11.47
CA ALA A 33 -4.78 7.22 -11.52
C ALA A 33 -3.30 7.12 -11.12
N GLN A 34 -2.44 8.07 -11.52
CA GLN A 34 -1.03 8.08 -11.11
C GLN A 34 -0.87 8.33 -9.61
N VAL A 35 -1.58 9.32 -9.06
CA VAL A 35 -1.58 9.61 -7.61
C VAL A 35 -2.04 8.39 -6.81
N GLU A 36 -3.03 7.67 -7.30
CA GLU A 36 -3.52 6.46 -6.66
C GLU A 36 -2.50 5.30 -6.70
N ILE A 37 -1.84 5.09 -7.84
CA ILE A 37 -0.78 4.09 -7.98
C ILE A 37 0.39 4.41 -7.03
N ASP A 38 0.78 5.68 -6.97
CA ASP A 38 1.87 6.15 -6.09
C ASP A 38 1.49 5.93 -4.62
N LEU A 39 0.25 6.25 -4.24
CA LEU A 39 -0.24 6.07 -2.87
C LEU A 39 -0.39 4.58 -2.50
N ARG A 40 -0.88 3.74 -3.41
CA ARG A 40 -0.94 2.27 -3.23
C ARG A 40 0.44 1.67 -3.02
N SER A 41 1.42 2.08 -3.83
CA SER A 41 2.81 1.65 -3.73
C SER A 41 3.44 2.11 -2.41
N TYR A 42 3.21 3.37 -2.04
CA TYR A 42 3.72 3.97 -0.82
C TYR A 42 3.19 3.29 0.44
N VAL A 43 1.88 3.15 0.59
CA VAL A 43 1.27 2.47 1.75
C VAL A 43 1.68 1.00 1.83
N ARG A 44 1.89 0.33 0.68
CA ARG A 44 2.41 -1.04 0.65
C ARG A 44 3.87 -1.10 1.11
N GLY A 45 4.69 -0.15 0.69
CA GLY A 45 6.06 0.02 1.16
C GLY A 45 6.13 0.18 2.68
N GLN A 46 5.33 1.11 3.21
CA GLN A 46 5.20 1.34 4.65
C GLN A 46 4.75 0.09 5.41
N SER A 47 3.78 -0.65 4.88
CA SER A 47 3.31 -1.89 5.50
C SER A 47 4.39 -2.98 5.54
N ASN A 48 5.22 -3.09 4.51
CA ASN A 48 6.33 -4.04 4.49
C ASN A 48 7.46 -3.65 5.46
N GLU A 49 7.78 -2.36 5.54
CA GLU A 49 8.78 -1.84 6.48
C GLU A 49 8.30 -2.04 7.93
N LEU A 50 7.01 -1.85 8.19
CA LEU A 50 6.39 -2.12 9.48
C LEU A 50 6.47 -3.60 9.86
N LEU A 51 6.29 -4.51 8.90
CA LEU A 51 6.50 -5.95 9.13
C LEU A 51 7.93 -6.24 9.58
N GLU A 52 8.92 -5.65 8.92
CA GLU A 52 10.34 -5.83 9.26
C GLU A 52 10.66 -5.29 10.66
N LEU A 53 10.20 -4.08 10.98
CA LEU A 53 10.43 -3.45 12.27
C LEU A 53 9.78 -4.22 13.42
N THR A 54 8.54 -4.68 13.25
CA THR A 54 7.84 -5.49 14.27
C THR A 54 8.46 -6.88 14.45
N GLU A 55 9.03 -7.47 13.40
CA GLU A 55 9.83 -8.69 13.51
C GLU A 55 11.14 -8.47 14.28
N ARG A 56 11.81 -7.36 14.00
CA ARG A 56 13.04 -6.96 14.71
C ARG A 56 12.77 -6.68 16.19
N LEU A 57 11.65 -6.04 16.51
CA LEU A 57 11.17 -5.84 17.88
C LEU A 57 10.98 -7.17 18.60
N LEU A 58 10.22 -8.09 18.00
CA LEU A 58 9.98 -9.40 18.58
C LEU A 58 11.29 -10.18 18.81
N SER A 59 12.14 -10.26 17.79
CA SER A 59 13.45 -10.94 17.88
C SER A 59 14.35 -10.33 18.95
N THR A 60 14.29 -9.00 19.14
CA THR A 60 15.05 -8.32 20.19
C THR A 60 14.43 -8.58 21.56
N SER A 61 13.11 -8.57 21.71
CA SER A 61 12.43 -8.82 22.99
C SER A 61 12.66 -10.21 23.56
N GLN A 62 12.84 -11.21 22.71
CA GLN A 62 13.11 -12.59 23.11
C GLN A 62 14.55 -12.81 23.63
N LYS A 63 15.45 -11.82 23.49
CA LYS A 63 16.83 -11.93 23.98
C LYS A 63 16.92 -11.45 25.42
N SER A 64 17.40 -12.33 26.31
CA SER A 64 17.56 -12.06 27.75
C SER A 64 18.47 -10.87 28.08
N LYS A 65 19.46 -10.57 27.22
CA LYS A 65 20.40 -9.44 27.37
C LYS A 65 20.07 -8.24 26.47
N THR A 66 18.80 -7.96 26.24
CA THR A 66 18.43 -6.82 25.40
C THR A 66 18.71 -5.48 26.08
N SER A 67 19.27 -4.56 25.28
CA SER A 67 19.42 -3.16 25.64
C SER A 67 18.08 -2.43 25.49
N SER A 68 17.57 -1.85 26.57
CA SER A 68 16.39 -0.98 26.58
C SER A 68 16.51 0.15 25.56
N ARG A 69 17.69 0.78 25.46
CA ARG A 69 17.96 1.84 24.47
C ARG A 69 17.81 1.36 23.02
N LYS A 70 18.27 0.14 22.69
CA LYS A 70 18.11 -0.41 21.33
C LYS A 70 16.64 -0.73 21.05
N MET A 71 15.94 -1.29 22.02
CA MET A 71 14.52 -1.58 21.92
C MET A 71 13.70 -0.29 21.75
N GLY A 72 13.98 0.73 22.54
CA GLY A 72 13.32 2.04 22.45
C GLY A 72 13.46 2.67 21.07
N ARG A 73 14.66 2.69 20.48
CA ARG A 73 14.83 3.19 19.11
C ARG A 73 14.00 2.44 18.08
N THR A 74 14.00 1.11 18.13
CA THR A 74 13.18 0.33 17.19
C THR A 74 11.69 0.59 17.42
N LEU A 75 11.23 0.79 18.67
CA LEU A 75 9.84 1.16 18.97
C LEU A 75 9.50 2.53 18.40
N ASP A 76 10.37 3.53 18.61
CA ASP A 76 10.18 4.90 18.08
C ASP A 76 10.11 4.90 16.54
N GLU A 77 11.00 4.14 15.88
CA GLU A 77 10.98 3.91 14.43
C GLU A 77 9.64 3.28 13.99
N THR A 78 9.15 2.30 14.74
CA THR A 78 7.90 1.58 14.42
C THR A 78 6.67 2.48 14.60
N ILE A 79 6.64 3.31 15.66
CA ILE A 79 5.55 4.26 15.93
C ILE A 79 5.50 5.34 14.86
N THR A 80 6.65 5.91 14.51
CA THR A 80 6.74 6.93 13.46
C THR A 80 6.18 6.39 12.14
N LEU A 81 6.49 5.14 11.81
CA LEU A 81 5.96 4.51 10.61
C LEU A 81 4.45 4.23 10.71
N MET A 82 3.96 3.88 11.89
CA MET A 82 2.53 3.72 12.14
C MET A 82 1.75 5.01 12.01
N ASP A 83 2.26 6.13 12.52
CA ASP A 83 1.66 7.45 12.36
C ASP A 83 1.53 7.79 10.86
N GLN A 84 2.54 7.47 10.07
CA GLN A 84 2.46 7.66 8.63
C GLN A 84 1.41 6.75 7.98
N ILE A 85 1.29 5.48 8.39
CA ILE A 85 0.23 4.60 7.89
C ILE A 85 -1.16 5.14 8.26
N HIS A 86 -1.35 5.63 9.49
CA HIS A 86 -2.60 6.26 9.93
C HIS A 86 -2.97 7.50 9.11
N MET A 87 -1.99 8.29 8.67
CA MET A 87 -2.27 9.46 7.83
C MET A 87 -2.58 9.09 6.37
N ASN A 88 -1.90 8.09 5.81
CA ASN A 88 -1.96 7.81 4.36
C ASN A 88 -3.04 6.78 4.00
N LEU A 89 -3.31 5.82 4.87
CA LEU A 89 -4.30 4.77 4.61
C LEU A 89 -5.72 5.32 4.39
N PRO A 90 -6.27 6.25 5.21
CA PRO A 90 -7.61 6.78 4.98
C PRO A 90 -7.74 7.42 3.60
N SER A 91 -6.72 8.19 3.19
CA SER A 91 -6.67 8.84 1.88
C SER A 91 -6.65 7.82 0.74
N LEU A 92 -5.91 6.73 0.90
CA LEU A 92 -5.86 5.65 -0.09
C LEU A 92 -7.21 4.93 -0.22
N LEU A 93 -7.81 4.60 0.92
CA LEU A 93 -9.10 3.95 0.97
C LEU A 93 -10.19 4.79 0.30
N ALA A 94 -10.23 6.09 0.60
CA ALA A 94 -11.13 7.04 -0.04
C ALA A 94 -10.89 7.17 -1.56
N ALA A 95 -9.63 7.24 -2.00
CA ALA A 95 -9.30 7.30 -3.43
C ALA A 95 -9.78 6.07 -4.19
N GLN A 96 -9.61 4.87 -3.61
CA GLN A 96 -10.12 3.61 -4.17
C GLN A 96 -11.64 3.58 -4.25
N ASP A 97 -12.35 4.09 -3.24
CA ASP A 97 -13.80 4.13 -3.23
C ASP A 97 -14.34 5.09 -4.31
N VAL A 98 -13.68 6.25 -4.48
CA VAL A 98 -13.99 7.22 -5.55
C VAL A 98 -13.72 6.61 -6.92
N GLU A 99 -12.62 5.89 -7.11
CA GLU A 99 -12.32 5.19 -8.36
C GLU A 99 -13.44 4.21 -8.75
N ILE A 100 -13.89 3.39 -7.79
CA ILE A 100 -14.98 2.42 -8.06
C ILE A 100 -16.30 3.13 -8.35
N ALA A 101 -16.59 4.25 -7.69
CA ALA A 101 -17.78 5.05 -7.98
C ALA A 101 -17.74 5.62 -9.42
N ASP A 102 -16.59 6.16 -9.84
CA ASP A 102 -16.41 6.69 -11.18
C ASP A 102 -16.54 5.60 -12.26
N LEU A 103 -15.90 4.43 -12.05
CA LEU A 103 -16.02 3.30 -12.97
C LEU A 103 -17.46 2.78 -13.07
N ARG A 104 -18.24 2.80 -11.98
CA ARG A 104 -19.67 2.46 -12.00
C ARG A 104 -20.47 3.44 -12.85
N GLN A 105 -20.13 4.73 -12.78
CA GLN A 105 -20.77 5.76 -13.60
C GLN A 105 -20.44 5.55 -15.07
N GLN A 106 -19.16 5.32 -15.42
CA GLN A 106 -18.75 5.04 -16.80
C GLN A 106 -19.42 3.78 -17.39
N VAL A 107 -19.64 2.74 -16.59
CA VAL A 107 -20.43 1.56 -17.00
C VAL A 107 -21.89 1.93 -17.26
N THR A 108 -22.47 2.78 -16.43
CA THR A 108 -23.86 3.24 -16.58
C THR A 108 -24.03 4.09 -17.83
N ASP A 109 -23.04 4.92 -18.14
CA ASP A 109 -23.00 5.76 -19.34
C ASP A 109 -22.63 4.99 -20.62
N GLY A 110 -22.31 3.70 -20.49
CA GLY A 110 -21.93 2.83 -21.61
C GLY A 110 -20.50 3.07 -22.15
N ALA A 111 -19.70 3.88 -21.46
CA ALA A 111 -18.32 4.20 -21.82
C ALA A 111 -17.32 3.10 -21.40
N LEU A 112 -17.69 2.23 -20.45
CA LEU A 112 -16.86 1.15 -19.93
C LEU A 112 -17.68 -0.15 -19.82
N ASP A 113 -17.04 -1.30 -20.04
CA ASP A 113 -17.72 -2.58 -19.90
C ASP A 113 -17.75 -3.08 -18.44
N LYS A 114 -18.78 -3.86 -18.10
CA LYS A 114 -18.96 -4.42 -16.75
C LYS A 114 -17.82 -5.35 -16.32
N ALA A 115 -17.12 -6.00 -17.24
CA ALA A 115 -16.03 -6.90 -16.89
C ALA A 115 -14.81 -6.10 -16.41
N THR A 116 -14.52 -4.95 -17.01
CA THR A 116 -13.46 -4.03 -16.56
C THR A 116 -13.72 -3.52 -15.14
N LEU A 117 -14.93 -3.06 -14.83
CA LEU A 117 -15.32 -2.68 -13.45
C LEU A 117 -15.13 -3.84 -12.46
N LYS A 118 -15.55 -5.05 -12.84
CA LYS A 118 -15.41 -6.24 -11.98
C LYS A 118 -13.94 -6.57 -11.71
N THR A 119 -13.10 -6.56 -12.74
CA THR A 119 -11.65 -6.78 -12.60
C THR A 119 -11.05 -5.76 -11.65
N ARG A 120 -11.32 -4.47 -11.85
CA ARG A 120 -10.75 -3.42 -11.00
C ARG A 120 -11.21 -3.51 -9.55
N THR A 121 -12.48 -3.82 -9.31
CA THR A 121 -13.03 -4.06 -7.97
C THR A 121 -12.31 -5.22 -7.28
N ASN A 122 -12.06 -6.31 -7.99
CA ASN A 122 -11.34 -7.47 -7.45
C ASN A 122 -9.88 -7.15 -7.14
N ASP A 123 -9.22 -6.34 -7.97
CA ASP A 123 -7.84 -5.92 -7.73
C ASP A 123 -7.72 -5.08 -6.45
N ILE A 124 -8.65 -4.14 -6.25
CA ILE A 124 -8.74 -3.33 -5.01
C ILE A 124 -8.98 -4.22 -3.79
N ALA A 125 -9.97 -5.12 -3.88
CA ALA A 125 -10.26 -6.03 -2.78
C ALA A 125 -9.06 -6.94 -2.45
N THR A 126 -8.33 -7.40 -3.47
CA THR A 126 -7.12 -8.21 -3.31
C THR A 126 -6.01 -7.41 -2.63
N TYR A 127 -5.80 -6.16 -3.06
CA TYR A 127 -4.85 -5.24 -2.42
C TYR A 127 -5.20 -5.01 -0.94
N ARG A 128 -6.45 -4.64 -0.64
CA ARG A 128 -6.93 -4.38 0.73
C ARG A 128 -6.74 -5.62 1.63
N LYS A 129 -7.05 -6.82 1.13
CA LYS A 129 -6.81 -8.08 1.86
C LYS A 129 -5.32 -8.36 2.12
N ALA A 130 -4.45 -8.07 1.15
CA ALA A 130 -3.00 -8.23 1.33
C ALA A 130 -2.45 -7.26 2.39
N LEU A 131 -2.88 -6.00 2.33
CA LEU A 131 -2.54 -4.97 3.31
C LEU A 131 -3.04 -5.35 4.71
N LEU A 132 -4.30 -5.78 4.82
CA LEU A 132 -4.89 -6.27 6.07
C LEU A 132 -4.08 -7.43 6.67
N ARG A 133 -3.68 -8.40 5.86
CA ARG A 133 -2.87 -9.55 6.31
C ARG A 133 -1.51 -9.08 6.86
N SER A 134 -0.86 -8.14 6.18
CA SER A 134 0.41 -7.56 6.60
C SER A 134 0.28 -6.86 7.96
N LEU A 135 -0.72 -5.98 8.09
CA LEU A 135 -0.99 -5.25 9.34
C LEU A 135 -1.34 -6.20 10.49
N ASN A 136 -2.10 -7.27 10.23
CA ASN A 136 -2.42 -8.29 11.23
C ASN A 136 -1.18 -9.02 11.74
N ALA A 137 -0.24 -9.34 10.86
CA ALA A 137 1.02 -9.95 11.27
C ALA A 137 1.87 -8.98 12.11
N SER A 138 1.93 -7.69 11.74
CA SER A 138 2.57 -6.65 12.55
C SER A 138 1.91 -6.49 13.93
N ALA A 139 0.58 -6.48 14.00
CA ALA A 139 -0.18 -6.40 15.25
C ALA A 139 0.11 -7.59 16.18
N ALA A 140 0.08 -8.81 15.64
CA ALA A 140 0.39 -10.02 16.39
C ALA A 140 1.83 -10.01 16.94
N ARG A 141 2.79 -9.50 16.15
CA ARG A 141 4.19 -9.36 16.57
C ARG A 141 4.37 -8.29 17.65
N ALA A 142 3.68 -7.15 17.55
CA ALA A 142 3.67 -6.12 18.59
C ALA A 142 3.10 -6.67 19.90
N GLY A 143 1.95 -7.36 19.85
CA GLY A 143 1.37 -8.03 21.03
C GLY A 143 2.28 -9.09 21.64
N SER A 144 2.97 -9.88 20.81
CA SER A 144 3.98 -10.86 21.27
C SER A 144 5.20 -10.19 21.92
N THR A 145 5.60 -9.01 21.41
CA THR A 145 6.68 -8.20 21.99
C THR A 145 6.30 -7.70 23.38
N VAL A 146 5.06 -7.23 23.59
CA VAL A 146 4.54 -6.84 24.91
C VAL A 146 4.61 -8.01 25.90
N GLN A 147 4.16 -9.20 25.48
CA GLN A 147 4.21 -10.40 26.33
C GLN A 147 5.65 -10.78 26.70
N ALA A 148 6.58 -10.73 25.74
CA ALA A 148 7.98 -11.01 25.98
C ALA A 148 8.62 -10.00 26.94
N LEU A 149 8.34 -8.71 26.78
CA LEU A 149 8.84 -7.65 27.67
C LEU A 149 8.32 -7.81 29.10
N ASN A 150 7.03 -8.12 29.27
CA ASN A 150 6.43 -8.35 30.59
C ASN A 150 7.01 -9.61 31.26
N GLY A 151 7.29 -10.65 30.48
CA GLY A 151 7.90 -11.89 30.99
C GLY A 151 9.36 -11.74 31.46
N LEU A 152 10.06 -10.68 31.05
CA LEU A 152 11.44 -10.43 31.50
C LEU A 152 11.51 -9.84 32.92
N GLY A 153 10.40 -9.30 33.46
CA GLY A 153 10.36 -8.74 34.81
C GLY A 153 11.35 -7.58 35.05
N ARG A 154 11.68 -6.84 33.99
CA ARG A 154 12.69 -5.77 34.01
C ARG A 154 12.02 -4.40 34.04
N ASP A 155 12.23 -3.65 35.11
CA ASP A 155 11.67 -2.31 35.31
C ASP A 155 12.07 -1.32 34.21
N ASP A 156 13.30 -1.43 33.69
CA ASP A 156 13.81 -0.57 32.61
C ASP A 156 13.15 -0.85 31.26
N LEU A 157 12.40 -1.94 31.13
CA LEU A 157 11.65 -2.31 29.93
C LEU A 157 10.14 -2.15 30.09
N MET A 158 9.63 -1.90 31.30
CA MET A 158 8.20 -1.73 31.56
C MET A 158 7.62 -0.52 30.83
N GLN A 159 8.37 0.60 30.78
CA GLN A 159 7.95 1.77 29.99
C GLN A 159 7.82 1.44 28.50
N LEU A 160 8.72 0.61 27.97
CA LEU A 160 8.70 0.17 26.57
C LEU A 160 7.55 -0.80 26.29
N SER A 161 7.12 -1.56 27.30
CA SER A 161 5.95 -2.44 27.20
C SER A 161 4.66 -1.62 27.00
N GLY A 162 4.50 -0.50 27.72
CA GLY A 162 3.38 0.41 27.52
C GLY A 162 3.34 0.99 26.10
N ILE A 163 4.49 1.43 25.60
CA ILE A 163 4.63 1.94 24.23
C ILE A 163 4.29 0.86 23.18
N ALA A 164 4.78 -0.37 23.37
CA ALA A 164 4.46 -1.49 22.48
C ALA A 164 2.97 -1.88 22.53
N GLN A 165 2.30 -1.64 23.67
CA GLN A 165 0.87 -1.87 23.82
C GLN A 165 0.05 -0.81 23.07
N ASP A 166 0.45 0.46 23.12
CA ASP A 166 -0.19 1.51 22.33
C ASP A 166 -0.02 1.26 20.83
N LEU A 167 1.20 0.89 20.40
CA LEU A 167 1.46 0.44 19.04
C LEU A 167 0.52 -0.71 18.60
N SER A 168 0.29 -1.69 19.48
CA SER A 168 -0.64 -2.79 19.19
C SER A 168 -2.09 -2.32 19.02
N ARG A 169 -2.51 -1.27 19.73
CA ARG A 169 -3.85 -0.68 19.59
C ARG A 169 -3.97 0.12 18.30
N ASP A 170 -2.94 0.88 17.95
CA ASP A 170 -2.91 1.66 16.71
C ASP A 170 -3.03 0.75 15.49
N LEU A 171 -2.31 -0.38 15.51
CA LEU A 171 -2.41 -1.43 14.50
C LEU A 171 -3.82 -2.02 14.40
N ASP A 172 -4.50 -2.20 15.53
CA ASP A 172 -5.89 -2.68 15.58
C ASP A 172 -6.85 -1.65 14.96
N ALA A 173 -6.65 -0.37 15.23
CA ALA A 173 -7.44 0.70 14.63
C ALA A 173 -7.29 0.76 13.10
N VAL A 174 -6.04 0.67 12.59
CA VAL A 174 -5.77 0.58 11.14
C VAL A 174 -6.48 -0.65 10.53
N ARG A 175 -6.45 -1.78 11.23
CA ARG A 175 -7.15 -3.01 10.80
C ARG A 175 -8.64 -2.75 10.61
N THR A 176 -9.30 -2.22 11.64
CA THR A 176 -10.74 -1.98 11.62
C THR A 176 -11.15 -1.02 10.51
N MET A 177 -10.31 -0.02 10.18
CA MET A 177 -10.57 0.87 9.04
C MET A 177 -10.66 0.14 7.70
N ILE A 178 -9.79 -0.84 7.45
CA ILE A 178 -9.83 -1.64 6.22
C ILE A 178 -11.00 -2.61 6.25
N GLU A 179 -11.27 -3.24 7.40
CA GLU A 179 -12.35 -4.21 7.58
C GLU A 179 -13.75 -3.61 7.36
N MET A 180 -13.96 -2.35 7.76
CA MET A 180 -15.23 -1.64 7.52
C MET A 180 -15.53 -1.38 6.02
N GLN A 181 -14.54 -1.57 5.14
CA GLN A 181 -14.64 -1.26 3.72
C GLN A 181 -14.48 -2.50 2.80
N LEU A 182 -14.42 -3.70 3.36
CA LEU A 182 -14.38 -4.97 2.65
C LEU A 182 -15.77 -5.61 2.57
#